data_AF-A0A8I0MIZ3-F1
#
_entry.id   AF-A0A8I0MIZ3-F1
#
_cell.length_a   1.000
_cell.length_b   1.000
_cell.length_c   1.000
_cell.angle_alpha   90.00
_cell.angle_beta   90.00
_cell.angle_gamma   90.00
#
_symmetry.space_group_name_H-M   'P 1'
#
loop_
_entity.id
_entity.type
_entity.pdbx_description
1 polymer ?
#
loop_
_entity_poly.entity_id
_entity_poly.type
_entity_poly.pdbx_seq_one_letter_code
_entity_poly.pdbx_strand_id
1 'polypeptide(L)'
;MEALTIPVTLYIHYNANTFSQEKIIVATCDMSRSFPDQYVLLETRNISIDVNQPEPFDIIALQVDQLRDQKEKIATLAQSQIALVDDKIQQLLCIDHSPAQESDIPF
;
A
#
# COMPACT_ATOMS: atom_id res chain seq x y z
N MET A 1 4.88 2.69 33.69
CA MET A 1 6.00 2.41 32.77
C MET A 1 6.73 3.71 32.53
N GLU A 2 8.05 3.74 32.70
CA GLU A 2 8.85 4.93 32.38
C GLU A 2 8.97 5.03 30.85
N ALA A 3 8.72 6.22 30.31
CA ALA A 3 8.87 6.47 28.88
C ALA A 3 10.36 6.49 28.53
N LEU A 4 10.74 5.78 27.47
CA LEU A 4 12.08 5.83 26.91
C LEU A 4 12.20 7.08 26.05
N THR A 5 13.03 8.03 26.47
CA THR A 5 13.34 9.23 25.68
C THR A 5 14.42 8.90 24.64
N ILE A 6 14.06 8.96 23.36
CA ILE A 6 14.95 8.68 22.24
C ILE A 6 15.31 10.01 21.55
N PRO A 7 16.59 10.41 21.52
CA PRO A 7 17.02 11.55 20.72
C PRO A 7 16.98 11.18 19.24
N VAL A 8 16.32 12.01 18.42
CA VAL A 8 16.25 11.83 16.97
C VAL A 8 16.63 13.11 16.25
N THR A 9 17.33 12.95 15.13
CA THR A 9 17.60 14.03 14.19
C THR A 9 16.58 13.96 13.08
N LEU A 10 15.79 15.02 12.96
CA LEU A 10 14.86 15.23 11.86
C LEU A 10 15.52 16.11 10.81
N TYR A 11 15.34 15.73 9.56
CA TYR A 11 15.80 16.45 8.39
C TYR A 11 14.57 17.05 7.71
N ILE A 12 14.55 18.36 7.56
CA ILE A 12 13.43 19.08 6.97
C ILE A 12 13.83 19.42 5.54
N HIS A 13 13.08 18.89 4.58
CA HIS A 13 13.36 19.11 3.16
C HIS A 13 12.24 19.88 2.48
N TYR A 14 12.62 20.61 1.45
CA TYR A 14 11.70 21.07 0.43
C TYR A 14 11.62 20.04 -0.71
N ASN A 15 10.42 19.58 -1.04
CA ASN A 15 10.14 18.74 -2.19
C ASN A 15 10.00 19.61 -3.45
N ALA A 16 11.02 19.56 -4.30
CA ALA A 16 11.10 20.31 -5.54
C ALA A 16 10.22 19.73 -6.67
N ASN A 17 9.59 18.56 -6.48
CA ASN A 17 8.68 17.99 -7.47
C ASN A 17 7.46 18.90 -7.66
N THR A 18 7.27 19.40 -8.88
CA THR A 18 6.18 20.30 -9.27
C THR A 18 4.80 19.76 -8.89
N PHE A 19 4.60 18.44 -8.98
CA PHE A 19 3.29 17.80 -8.75
C PHE A 19 3.03 17.43 -7.27
N SER A 20 4.01 17.61 -6.38
CA SER A 20 3.79 17.38 -4.95
C SER A 20 2.91 18.46 -4.35
N GLN A 21 1.83 18.05 -3.67
CA GLN A 21 0.95 18.96 -2.92
C GLN A 21 1.63 19.46 -1.65
N GLU A 22 2.30 18.56 -0.92
CA GLU A 22 3.09 18.91 0.24
C GLU A 22 4.53 19.21 -0.18
N LYS A 23 4.95 20.46 0.08
CA LYS A 23 6.28 20.94 -0.31
C LYS A 23 7.30 20.82 0.81
N ILE A 24 6.87 20.76 2.07
CA ILE A 24 7.76 20.56 3.20
C ILE A 24 7.55 19.15 3.71
N ILE A 25 8.64 18.39 3.79
CA ILE A 25 8.64 17.04 4.34
C ILE A 25 9.62 16.95 5.50
N VAL A 26 9.35 16.04 6.43
CA VAL A 26 10.23 15.74 7.55
C VAL A 26 10.61 14.27 7.47
N ALA A 27 11.91 14.00 7.45
CA ALA A 27 12.46 12.65 7.37
C ALA A 27 13.46 12.40 8.49
N THR A 28 13.73 11.13 8.78
CA THR A 28 14.77 10.71 9.73
C THR A 28 16.14 10.52 9.07
N CYS A 29 16.25 10.85 7.78
CA CYS A 29 17.50 10.83 7.02
C CYS A 29 17.53 11.95 5.99
N ASP A 30 18.73 12.30 5.51
CA ASP A 30 18.90 13.34 4.50
C ASP A 30 18.57 12.84 3.08
N MET A 31 17.31 13.04 2.68
CA MET A 31 16.79 12.69 1.35
C MET A 31 17.50 13.41 0.20
N SER A 32 18.06 14.60 0.43
CA SER A 32 18.77 15.36 -0.62
C SER A 32 20.02 14.64 -1.12
N ARG A 33 20.60 13.73 -0.32
CA ARG A 33 21.79 12.95 -0.71
C ARG A 33 21.45 11.78 -1.62
N SER A 34 20.28 11.17 -1.41
CA SER A 34 19.82 10.04 -2.21
C SER A 34 19.05 10.48 -3.45
N PHE A 35 18.38 11.63 -3.39
CA PHE A 35 17.50 12.15 -4.44
C PHE A 35 17.68 13.68 -4.62
N PRO A 36 18.87 14.13 -5.05
CA PRO A 36 19.21 15.55 -5.11
C PRO A 36 18.33 16.36 -6.07
N ASP A 37 17.78 15.72 -7.12
CA ASP A 37 16.89 16.38 -8.08
C ASP A 37 15.46 16.59 -7.56
N GLN A 38 15.12 15.98 -6.42
CA GLN A 38 13.77 16.01 -5.85
C GLN A 38 13.70 16.72 -4.51
N TYR A 39 14.78 16.71 -3.73
CA TYR A 39 14.78 17.25 -2.37
C TYR A 39 15.93 18.20 -2.11
N VAL A 40 15.60 19.31 -1.44
CA VAL A 40 16.57 20.27 -0.94
C VAL A 40 16.52 20.25 0.59
N LEU A 41 17.64 19.99 1.25
CA LEU A 41 17.72 20.06 2.72
C LEU A 41 17.66 21.53 3.15
N LEU A 42 16.67 21.88 3.96
CA LEU A 42 16.49 23.22 4.48
C LEU A 42 17.20 23.37 5.82
N GLU A 43 16.92 22.45 6.75
CA GLU A 43 17.52 22.45 8.08
C GLU A 43 17.48 21.05 8.70
N THR A 44 18.24 20.87 9.77
CA THR A 44 18.15 19.71 10.65
C THR A 44 17.72 20.15 12.03
N ARG A 45 16.91 19.33 12.69
CA ARG A 45 16.41 19.60 14.03
C ARG A 45 16.56 18.36 14.90
N ASN A 46 17.20 18.54 16.05
CA ASN A 46 17.27 17.49 17.06
C ASN A 46 16.08 17.64 18.00
N ILE A 47 15.31 16.57 18.15
CA ILE A 47 14.22 16.49 19.12
C ILE A 47 14.39 15.23 19.95
N SER A 48 13.69 15.18 21.08
CA SER A 48 13.55 13.97 21.88
C SER A 48 12.13 13.47 21.75
N ILE A 49 11.96 12.18 21.46
CA ILE A 49 10.66 11.51 21.39
C ILE A 49 10.55 10.58 22.59
N ASP A 50 9.49 10.74 23.36
CA ASP A 50 9.17 9.83 24.44
C ASP A 50 8.35 8.66 23.91
N VAL A 51 8.91 7.46 24.04
CA VAL A 51 8.26 6.22 23.62
C VAL A 51 7.94 5.40 24.86
N ASN A 52 6.65 5.16 25.09
CA ASN A 52 6.23 4.17 26.07
C ASN A 52 6.70 2.81 25.59
N GLN A 53 7.54 2.13 26.37
CA GLN A 53 7.99 0.78 26.00
C GLN A 53 6.78 -0.15 26.00
N PRO A 54 6.36 -0.73 24.87
CA PRO A 54 5.19 -1.60 24.86
C PRO A 54 5.50 -2.90 25.61
N GLU A 55 4.50 -3.45 26.30
CA GLU A 55 4.64 -4.79 26.86
C GLU A 55 4.68 -5.82 25.72
N PRO A 56 5.36 -6.97 25.88
CA PRO A 56 5.41 -8.00 24.84
C PRO A 56 4.04 -8.42 24.31
N PHE A 57 3.03 -8.42 25.18
CA PHE A 57 1.64 -8.72 24.80
C PHE A 57 1.06 -7.69 23.83
N ASP A 58 1.30 -6.40 24.05
CA ASP A 58 0.81 -5.32 23.18
C ASP A 58 1.43 -5.42 21.78
N ILE A 59 2.72 -5.76 21.72
CA ILE A 59 3.42 -6.00 20.44
C ILE A 59 2.78 -7.16 19.69
N ILE A 60 2.51 -8.28 20.37
CA ILE A 60 1.90 -9.46 19.77
C ILE A 60 0.48 -9.15 19.29
N ALA A 61 -0.32 -8.42 20.07
CA ALA A 61 -1.67 -8.02 19.69
C ALA A 61 -1.64 -7.21 18.38
N LEU A 62 -0.77 -6.19 18.29
CA LEU A 62 -0.60 -5.39 17.08
C LEU A 62 -0.16 -6.23 15.87
N GLN A 63 0.76 -7.18 16.07
CA GLN A 63 1.20 -8.08 15.00
C GLN A 63 0.08 -9.01 14.53
N VAL A 64 -0.74 -9.53 15.45
CA VAL A 64 -1.90 -10.37 15.10
C VAL A 64 -2.92 -9.58 14.30
N ASP A 65 -3.20 -8.34 14.68
CA ASP A 65 -4.13 -7.48 13.95
C ASP A 65 -3.61 -7.15 12.54
N GLN A 66 -2.31 -6.85 12.39
CA GLN A 66 -1.69 -6.69 11.07
C GLN A 66 -1.82 -7.95 10.20
N LEU A 67 -1.65 -9.15 10.79
CA LEU A 67 -1.80 -10.42 10.07
C LEU A 67 -3.26 -10.68 9.66
N ARG A 68 -4.23 -10.26 10.48
CA ARG A 68 -5.66 -10.35 10.14
C ARG A 68 -6.00 -9.45 8.97
N ASP A 69 -5.54 -8.20 8.98
CA ASP A 69 -5.74 -7.25 7.89
C ASP A 69 -5.11 -7.75 6.59
N GLN A 70 -3.89 -8.31 6.68
CA GLN A 70 -3.22 -8.92 5.54
C GLN A 70 -4.01 -10.10 4.98
N LYS A 71 -4.53 -10.98 5.86
CA LYS A 71 -5.36 -12.12 5.46
C LYS A 71 -6.62 -11.67 4.73
N GLU A 72 -7.32 -10.65 5.24
CA GLU A 72 -8.54 -10.12 4.62
C GLU A 72 -8.27 -9.50 3.25
N LYS A 73 -7.18 -8.73 3.13
CA LYS A 73 -6.74 -8.17 1.86
C LYS A 73 -6.45 -9.26 0.82
N ILE A 74 -5.75 -10.32 1.22
CA ILE A 74 -5.45 -11.46 0.35
C ILE A 74 -6.73 -12.17 -0.07
N ALA A 75 -7.63 -12.45 0.87
CA ALA A 75 -8.90 -13.12 0.58
C ALA A 75 -9.75 -12.33 -0.42
N THR A 76 -9.83 -11.01 -0.24
CA THR A 76 -10.58 -10.11 -1.14
C THR A 76 -10.00 -10.12 -2.55
N LEU A 77 -8.67 -10.00 -2.66
CA LEU A 77 -7.98 -10.06 -3.96
C LEU A 77 -8.17 -11.42 -4.63
N ALA A 78 -8.05 -12.52 -3.87
CA ALA A 78 -8.25 -13.87 -4.38
C ALA A 78 -9.68 -14.07 -4.88
N GLN A 79 -10.69 -13.63 -4.12
CA GLN A 79 -12.08 -13.73 -4.54
C GLN A 79 -12.37 -12.96 -5.84
N SER A 80 -11.80 -11.76 -5.98
CA SER A 80 -11.91 -10.99 -7.22
C SER A 80 -11.25 -11.70 -8.41
N GLN A 81 -10.05 -12.28 -8.21
CA GLN A 81 -9.35 -13.05 -9.24
C GLN A 81 -10.12 -14.31 -9.65
N ILE A 82 -10.69 -15.03 -8.67
CA ILE A 82 -11.52 -16.21 -8.93
C ILE A 82 -12.74 -15.84 -9.76
N ALA A 83 -13.47 -14.79 -9.38
CA ALA A 83 -14.65 -14.33 -10.13
C ALA A 83 -14.30 -13.98 -11.60
N LEU A 84 -13.17 -13.30 -11.84
CA LEU A 84 -12.71 -12.99 -13.20
C LEU A 84 -12.40 -14.23 -14.04
N VAL A 85 -11.87 -15.28 -13.40
CA VAL A 85 -11.60 -16.56 -14.08
C VAL A 85 -12.91 -17.31 -14.35
N ASP A 86 -13.81 -17.36 -13.38
CA ASP A 86 -15.13 -17.98 -13.52
C ASP A 86 -15.95 -17.32 -14.64
N ASP A 87 -15.94 -15.99 -14.72
CA ASP A 87 -16.59 -15.25 -15.81
C ASP A 87 -16.05 -15.65 -17.18
N LYS A 88 -14.72 -15.80 -17.31
CA LYS A 88 -14.10 -16.27 -18.57
C LYS A 88 -14.47 -17.71 -18.89
N ILE A 89 -14.53 -18.58 -17.88
CA ILE A 89 -14.97 -19.97 -18.05
C ILE A 89 -16.42 -20.00 -18.56
N GLN A 90 -17.33 -19.24 -17.93
CA GLN A 90 -18.72 -19.17 -18.37
C GLN A 90 -18.85 -18.62 -19.78
N GLN A 91 -18.11 -17.57 -20.14
CA GLN A 91 -18.10 -17.04 -21.51
C GLN A 91 -17.73 -18.10 -22.55
N LEU A 92 -16.73 -18.95 -22.27
CA LEU A 92 -16.33 -20.03 -23.17
C LEU A 92 -17.40 -21.12 -23.26
N LEU A 93 -18.02 -21.49 -22.15
CA LEU A 93 -19.07 -22.52 -22.12
C LEU A 93 -20.37 -22.06 -22.78
N CYS A 94 -20.70 -20.76 -22.74
CA CYS A 94 -21.89 -20.20 -23.37
C CYS A 94 -21.80 -20.13 -24.91
N ILE A 95 -20.63 -20.36 -25.51
CA ILE A 95 -20.43 -20.29 -26.98
C ILE A 95 -20.84 -21.60 -27.68
N ASP A 96 -20.96 -22.73 -26.96
CA ASP A 96 -21.36 -24.00 -27.57
C ASP A 96 -22.86 -24.31 -27.42
N HIS A 97 -23.50 -24.53 -28.58
CA HIS A 97 -24.81 -25.14 -28.84
C HIS A 97 -26.04 -24.23 -29.07
N SER A 98 -25.95 -23.27 -29.99
CA SER A 98 -27.08 -23.09 -30.92
C SER A 98 -26.78 -23.91 -32.18
N PRO A 99 -27.45 -25.06 -32.44
CA PRO A 99 -27.36 -25.67 -33.75
C PRO A 99 -27.91 -24.63 -34.74
N ALA A 100 -27.07 -24.15 -35.65
CA ALA A 100 -27.54 -23.38 -36.79
C ALA A 100 -28.60 -24.22 -37.50
N GLN A 101 -29.85 -23.82 -37.39
CA GLN A 101 -30.91 -24.43 -38.16
C GLN A 101 -30.64 -24.05 -39.62
N GLU A 102 -30.41 -25.06 -40.48
CA GLU A 102 -30.25 -24.93 -41.94
C GLU A 102 -31.49 -24.32 -42.65
N SER A 103 -32.49 -23.81 -41.92
CA SER A 103 -33.75 -23.27 -42.44
C SER A 103 -33.75 -21.76 -42.72
N ASP A 104 -32.69 -21.02 -42.39
CA ASP A 104 -32.66 -19.55 -42.54
C ASP A 104 -31.91 -19.05 -43.79
N ILE A 105 -31.73 -19.89 -44.82
CA ILE A 105 -31.19 -19.45 -46.12
C ILE A 105 -32.37 -19.27 -47.10
N PRO A 106 -32.80 -18.03 -47.40
CA PRO A 106 -33.82 -17.81 -48.43
C PRO A 106 -33.19 -18.04 -49.81
N PHE A 107 -33.85 -18.86 -50.63
CA PHE A 107 -33.55 -19.05 -52.05
C PHE A 107 -33.69 -17.77 -52.87
#